data_AF-A0A6P8VB88-F1
#
_entry.id   AF-A0A6P8VB88-F1
#
_cell.length_a   1.000
_cell.length_b   1.000
_cell.length_c   1.000
_cell.angle_alpha   90.00
_cell.angle_beta   90.00
_cell.angle_gamma   90.00
#
_symmetry.space_group_name_H-M   'P 1'
#
loop_
_entity.id
_entity.type
_entity.pdbx_description
1 polymer ?
#
loop_
_entity_poly.entity_id
_entity_poly.type
_entity_poly.pdbx_seq_one_letter_code
_entity_poly.pdbx_strand_id
1 'polypeptide(L)'
;MSKAGRTDMLTLMAMRWNQQKVSNLATSLSRRYLKTTKALEKQLQNLESMKAELAVTEKQLEDWIRDVNEWAETTTNNPRDAAALASKIEMLTVSVKRRSQRLYKDTDSNKGRSRIRRKIRDEKGVLTATVEKYNSMVPSTEALCLQAILSVEKAWPWQLPNSESFDLRTKRRAFDLVMAVKRLQEEKKILVTEMNHHWKVLSTRSDSLKELSCLQNSPLGLSEDVMKGLQSMFRKKQHDIGEMKTHARRCYQHVLTGTETISFLKVFQMSLLTATLTALMTHSEAPSRLPSIYHLHAPPL
;
A
#
# COMPACT_ATOMS: atom_id res chain seq x y z
N MET A 1 23.92 -2.99 -34.51
CA MET A 1 24.26 -3.29 -33.09
C MET A 1 24.44 -4.79 -32.91
N SER A 2 25.55 -5.23 -32.33
CA SER A 2 25.79 -6.65 -32.03
C SER A 2 24.85 -7.16 -30.91
N LYS A 3 24.72 -8.49 -30.78
CA LYS A 3 23.96 -9.12 -29.68
C LYS A 3 24.50 -8.68 -28.31
N ALA A 4 25.83 -8.63 -28.16
CA ALA A 4 26.49 -8.12 -26.95
C ALA A 4 26.13 -6.65 -26.66
N GLY A 5 26.21 -5.77 -27.66
CA GLY A 5 25.86 -4.36 -27.49
C GLY A 5 24.39 -4.12 -27.11
N ARG A 6 23.46 -4.99 -27.52
CA ARG A 6 22.07 -4.94 -27.06
C ARG A 6 21.91 -5.37 -25.60
N THR A 7 22.59 -6.44 -25.19
CA THR A 7 22.56 -6.93 -23.80
C THR A 7 23.15 -5.91 -22.83
N ASP A 8 24.26 -5.27 -23.19
CA ASP A 8 24.89 -4.24 -22.37
C ASP A 8 23.98 -3.01 -22.22
N MET A 9 23.31 -2.61 -23.30
CA MET A 9 22.34 -1.51 -23.27
C MET A 9 21.18 -1.82 -22.31
N LEU A 10 20.60 -3.03 -22.37
CA LEU A 10 19.53 -3.43 -21.46
C LEU A 10 19.99 -3.42 -20.00
N THR A 11 21.22 -3.89 -19.75
CA THR A 11 21.81 -3.88 -18.41
C THR A 11 21.97 -2.46 -17.89
N LEU A 12 22.53 -1.55 -18.68
CA LEU A 12 22.68 -0.14 -18.31
C LEU A 12 21.33 0.54 -18.07
N MET A 13 20.33 0.26 -18.90
CA MET A 13 18.98 0.79 -18.70
C MET A 13 18.35 0.26 -17.41
N ALA A 14 18.49 -1.03 -17.13
CA ALA A 14 17.99 -1.63 -15.89
C ALA A 14 18.69 -1.04 -14.65
N MET A 15 20.01 -0.85 -14.71
CA MET A 15 20.78 -0.21 -13.64
C MET A 15 20.33 1.22 -13.38
N ARG A 16 20.17 2.04 -14.44
CA ARG A 16 19.68 3.42 -14.32
C ARG A 16 18.26 3.47 -13.77
N TRP A 17 17.39 2.59 -14.23
CA TRP A 17 16.02 2.49 -13.74
C TRP A 17 15.96 2.12 -12.26
N ASN A 18 16.78 1.17 -11.82
CA ASN A 18 16.87 0.79 -10.42
C ASN A 18 17.43 1.94 -9.56
N GLN A 19 18.45 2.64 -10.05
CA GLN A 19 18.98 3.83 -9.37
C GLN A 19 17.90 4.91 -9.22
N GLN A 20 17.14 5.17 -10.30
CA GLN A 20 16.03 6.12 -10.29
C GLN A 20 14.89 5.70 -9.36
N LYS A 21 14.62 4.41 -9.23
CA LYS A 21 13.64 3.89 -8.27
C LYS A 21 14.08 4.16 -6.84
N VAL A 22 15.33 3.85 -6.51
CA VAL A 22 15.87 4.04 -5.15
C VAL A 22 15.90 5.52 -4.78
N SER A 23 16.38 6.39 -5.67
CA SER A 23 16.45 7.83 -5.41
C SER A 23 15.07 8.47 -5.19
N ASN A 24 14.06 8.02 -5.92
CA ASN A 24 12.70 8.57 -5.82
C ASN A 24 11.81 7.88 -4.80
N LEU A 25 12.24 6.77 -4.20
CA LEU A 25 11.38 5.95 -3.35
C LEU A 25 10.84 6.76 -2.16
N ALA A 26 11.70 7.55 -1.52
CA ALA A 26 11.29 8.46 -0.43
C ALA A 26 10.17 9.41 -0.84
N THR A 27 10.36 10.11 -1.97
CA THR A 27 9.37 11.06 -2.50
C THR A 27 8.08 10.38 -2.92
N SER A 28 8.16 9.21 -3.56
CA SER A 28 7.00 8.41 -3.97
C SER A 28 6.16 7.97 -2.78
N LEU A 29 6.81 7.40 -1.75
CA LEU A 29 6.15 6.94 -0.53
C LEU A 29 5.49 8.10 0.20
N SER A 30 6.19 9.24 0.37
CA SER A 30 5.61 10.44 1.01
C SER A 30 4.42 11.00 0.25
N ARG A 31 4.48 11.06 -1.08
CA ARG A 31 3.34 11.53 -1.90
C ARG A 31 2.15 10.58 -1.82
N ARG A 32 2.38 9.26 -1.87
CA ARG A 32 1.32 8.25 -1.72
C ARG A 32 0.68 8.35 -0.35
N TYR A 33 1.48 8.52 0.70
CA TYR A 33 0.98 8.69 2.06
C TYR A 33 0.09 9.94 2.17
N LEU A 34 0.56 11.10 1.72
CA LEU A 34 -0.23 12.33 1.76
C LEU A 34 -1.55 12.21 0.98
N LYS A 35 -1.51 11.59 -0.21
CA LYS A 35 -2.70 11.35 -1.03
C LYS A 35 -3.68 10.42 -0.31
N THR A 36 -3.17 9.37 0.32
CA THR A 36 -3.97 8.39 1.07
C THR A 36 -4.61 9.03 2.29
N THR A 37 -3.87 9.82 3.06
CA THR A 37 -4.37 10.55 4.22
C THR A 37 -5.48 11.53 3.85
N LYS A 38 -5.28 12.35 2.80
CA LYS A 38 -6.33 13.26 2.30
C LYS A 38 -7.57 12.51 1.81
N ALA A 39 -7.38 11.37 1.13
CA ALA A 39 -8.49 10.54 0.69
C ALA A 39 -9.23 9.91 1.88
N LEU A 40 -8.51 9.48 2.92
CA LEU A 40 -9.08 8.92 4.14
C LEU A 40 -9.90 9.95 4.90
N GLU A 41 -9.36 11.16 5.10
CA GLU A 41 -10.07 12.28 5.73
C GLU A 41 -11.38 12.58 4.99
N LYS A 42 -11.33 12.66 3.65
CA LYS A 42 -12.52 12.86 2.84
C LYS A 42 -13.56 11.74 3.03
N GLN A 43 -13.13 10.48 3.06
CA GLN A 43 -14.08 9.37 3.24
C GLN A 43 -14.64 9.30 4.66
N LEU A 44 -13.86 9.66 5.68
CA LEU A 44 -14.35 9.81 7.05
C LEU A 44 -15.39 10.93 7.14
N GLN A 45 -15.12 12.09 6.53
CA GLN A 45 -16.11 13.17 6.46
C GLN A 45 -17.40 12.72 5.77
N ASN A 46 -17.30 12.04 4.63
CA ASN A 46 -18.47 11.49 3.93
C ASN A 46 -19.26 10.49 4.80
N LEU A 47 -18.55 9.66 5.56
CA LEU A 47 -19.16 8.68 6.46
C LEU A 47 -19.93 9.39 7.59
N GLU A 48 -19.30 10.38 8.23
CA GLU A 48 -19.92 11.18 9.30
C GLU A 48 -21.10 12.01 8.79
N SER A 49 -20.99 12.63 7.61
CA SER A 49 -22.12 13.33 6.98
C SER A 49 -23.31 12.39 6.76
N MET A 50 -23.08 11.17 6.26
CA MET A 50 -24.16 10.19 6.07
C MET A 50 -24.75 9.70 7.40
N LYS A 51 -23.93 9.48 8.44
CA LYS A 51 -24.43 9.14 9.77
C LYS A 51 -25.33 10.24 10.32
N ALA A 52 -24.94 11.50 10.16
CA ALA A 52 -25.73 12.66 10.57
C ALA A 52 -27.02 12.81 9.75
N GLU A 53 -26.95 12.67 8.42
CA GLU A 53 -28.11 12.72 7.51
C GLU A 53 -29.17 11.68 7.84
N LEU A 54 -28.76 10.48 8.24
CA LEU A 54 -29.64 9.34 8.48
C LEU A 54 -29.94 9.08 9.97
N ALA A 55 -29.37 9.89 10.88
CA ALA A 55 -29.41 9.70 12.32
C ALA A 55 -29.04 8.25 12.76
N VAL A 56 -28.00 7.70 12.13
CA VAL A 56 -27.57 6.30 12.30
C VAL A 56 -26.50 6.19 13.37
N THR A 57 -26.69 5.29 14.32
CA THR A 57 -25.69 4.94 15.34
C THR A 57 -24.63 3.99 14.80
N GLU A 58 -23.46 3.93 15.45
CA GLU A 58 -22.38 3.01 15.06
C GLU A 58 -22.84 1.54 15.06
N LYS A 59 -23.66 1.15 16.04
CA LYS A 59 -24.22 -0.21 16.13
C LYS A 59 -25.10 -0.54 14.93
N GLN A 60 -25.98 0.37 14.53
CA GLN A 60 -26.81 0.19 13.34
C GLN A 60 -25.97 0.09 12.06
N LEU A 61 -24.86 0.84 11.98
CA LEU A 61 -23.93 0.74 10.85
C LEU A 61 -23.24 -0.63 10.79
N GLU A 62 -22.83 -1.19 11.94
CA GLU A 62 -22.27 -2.54 12.03
C GLU A 62 -23.29 -3.61 11.62
N ASP A 63 -24.54 -3.45 12.06
CA ASP A 63 -25.64 -4.34 11.69
C ASP A 63 -25.88 -4.30 10.17
N TRP A 64 -25.88 -3.12 9.55
CA TRP A 64 -26.01 -2.99 8.10
C TRP A 64 -24.86 -3.66 7.33
N ILE A 65 -23.64 -3.61 7.86
CA ILE A 65 -22.49 -4.29 7.25
C ILE A 65 -22.69 -5.81 7.31
N ARG A 66 -23.19 -6.33 8.44
CA ARG A 66 -23.49 -7.76 8.60
C ARG A 66 -24.62 -8.19 7.67
N ASP A 67 -25.71 -7.43 7.59
CA ASP A 67 -26.83 -7.67 6.69
C ASP A 67 -26.36 -7.76 5.22
N VAL A 68 -25.50 -6.83 4.78
CA VAL A 68 -24.99 -6.82 3.39
C VAL A 68 -24.06 -8.01 3.12
N ASN A 69 -23.27 -8.44 4.11
CA ASN A 69 -22.41 -9.61 3.98
C ASN A 69 -23.23 -10.91 3.92
N GLU A 70 -24.20 -11.08 4.82
CA GLU A 70 -25.09 -12.24 4.83
C GLU A 70 -25.94 -12.32 3.56
N TRP A 71 -26.42 -11.17 3.07
CA TRP A 71 -27.10 -11.09 1.78
C TRP A 71 -26.19 -11.53 0.62
N ALA A 72 -24.91 -11.14 0.64
CA ALA A 72 -23.95 -11.56 -0.39
C ALA A 72 -23.69 -13.08 -0.36
N GLU A 73 -23.69 -13.70 0.82
CA GLU A 73 -23.47 -15.14 1.00
C GLU A 73 -24.69 -15.97 0.56
N THR A 74 -25.90 -15.52 0.90
CA THR A 74 -27.18 -16.22 0.61
C THR A 74 -27.60 -16.16 -0.86
N THR A 75 -27.22 -15.11 -1.59
CA THR A 75 -27.56 -14.92 -3.03
C THR A 75 -26.93 -15.99 -3.94
N THR A 76 -26.01 -16.81 -3.42
CA THR A 76 -25.26 -17.79 -4.22
C THR A 76 -26.05 -19.06 -4.61
N ASN A 77 -27.22 -19.33 -4.00
CA ASN A 77 -27.69 -20.72 -3.90
C ASN A 77 -29.05 -21.15 -4.52
N ASN A 78 -29.91 -20.32 -5.14
CA ASN A 78 -31.10 -20.89 -5.80
C ASN A 78 -31.70 -20.08 -6.99
N PRO A 79 -31.57 -20.53 -8.25
CA PRO A 79 -32.06 -19.82 -9.45
C PRO A 79 -33.55 -20.05 -9.81
N ARG A 80 -34.36 -20.61 -8.90
CA ARG A 80 -35.78 -20.93 -9.13
C ARG A 80 -36.75 -19.89 -8.57
N ASP A 81 -36.31 -18.99 -7.70
CA ASP A 81 -37.20 -18.04 -7.04
C ASP A 81 -37.13 -16.66 -7.70
N ALA A 82 -38.28 -15.99 -7.84
CA ALA A 82 -38.36 -14.63 -8.38
C ALA A 82 -37.46 -13.65 -7.59
N ALA A 83 -37.31 -13.87 -6.27
CA ALA A 83 -36.40 -13.12 -5.40
C ALA A 83 -34.92 -13.30 -5.79
N ALA A 84 -34.49 -14.50 -6.15
CA ALA A 84 -33.11 -14.75 -6.56
C ALA A 84 -32.82 -14.17 -7.95
N LEU A 85 -33.80 -14.18 -8.86
CA LEU A 85 -33.70 -13.48 -10.14
C LEU A 85 -33.62 -11.97 -9.93
N ALA A 86 -34.43 -11.40 -9.03
CA ALA A 86 -34.37 -9.99 -8.63
C ALA A 86 -32.97 -9.60 -8.10
N SER A 87 -32.39 -10.39 -7.19
CA SER A 87 -31.02 -10.15 -6.68
C SER A 87 -29.96 -10.23 -7.78
N LYS A 88 -30.09 -11.19 -8.70
CA LYS A 88 -29.17 -11.34 -9.84
C LYS A 88 -29.27 -10.16 -10.82
N ILE A 89 -30.48 -9.67 -11.08
CA ILE A 89 -30.75 -8.50 -11.92
C ILE A 89 -30.12 -7.24 -11.29
N GLU A 90 -30.27 -7.04 -9.98
CA GLU A 90 -29.66 -5.92 -9.27
C GLU A 90 -28.12 -5.97 -9.33
N MET A 91 -27.54 -7.14 -9.06
CA MET A 91 -26.10 -7.37 -9.14
C MET A 91 -25.52 -7.05 -10.53
N LEU A 92 -26.14 -7.60 -11.58
CA LEU A 92 -25.73 -7.38 -12.97
C LEU A 92 -25.85 -5.91 -13.37
N THR A 93 -26.92 -5.24 -12.95
CA THR A 93 -27.12 -3.81 -13.21
C THR A 93 -26.03 -2.96 -12.58
N VAL A 94 -25.68 -3.22 -11.32
CA VAL A 94 -24.60 -2.50 -10.62
C VAL A 94 -23.25 -2.78 -11.26
N SER A 95 -22.97 -4.03 -11.65
CA SER A 95 -21.73 -4.39 -12.36
C SER A 95 -21.60 -3.63 -13.68
N VAL A 96 -22.65 -3.62 -14.50
CA VAL A 96 -22.68 -2.90 -15.79
C VAL A 96 -22.48 -1.41 -15.58
N LYS A 97 -23.17 -0.78 -14.62
CA LYS A 97 -23.02 0.66 -14.31
C LYS A 97 -21.59 1.00 -13.84
N ARG A 98 -21.05 0.24 -12.88
CA ARG A 98 -19.68 0.44 -12.36
C ARG A 98 -18.64 0.28 -13.47
N ARG A 99 -18.78 -0.75 -14.29
CA ARG A 99 -17.85 -1.04 -15.38
C ARG A 99 -17.95 0.00 -16.51
N SER A 100 -19.14 0.53 -16.77
CA SER A 100 -19.36 1.65 -17.70
C SER A 100 -18.70 2.94 -17.21
N GLN A 101 -18.79 3.24 -15.90
CA GLN A 101 -18.09 4.40 -15.32
C GLN A 101 -16.55 4.26 -15.43
N ARG A 102 -16.01 3.05 -15.20
CA ARG A 102 -14.56 2.79 -15.29
C ARG A 102 -14.00 2.86 -16.71
N LEU A 103 -14.82 2.64 -17.73
CA LEU A 103 -14.41 2.57 -19.14
C LEU A 103 -13.60 3.79 -19.58
N TYR A 104 -13.97 4.98 -19.11
CA TYR A 104 -13.29 6.23 -19.47
C TYR A 104 -12.55 6.91 -18.31
N LYS A 105 -12.75 6.46 -17.05
CA LYS A 105 -12.08 7.04 -15.87
C LYS A 105 -10.72 6.40 -15.57
N ASP A 106 -10.62 5.06 -15.63
CA ASP A 106 -9.49 4.34 -15.04
C ASP A 106 -8.58 3.65 -16.08
N THR A 107 -8.93 3.71 -17.36
CA THR A 107 -8.26 2.94 -18.42
C THR A 107 -7.81 3.84 -19.56
N ASP A 108 -6.49 4.04 -19.68
CA ASP A 108 -5.94 4.87 -20.76
C ASP A 108 -5.66 4.08 -22.06
N SER A 109 -5.47 2.76 -21.96
CA SER A 109 -5.17 1.94 -23.15
C SER A 109 -6.42 1.52 -23.94
N ASN A 110 -6.34 1.62 -25.28
CA ASN A 110 -7.39 1.12 -26.18
C ASN A 110 -7.65 -0.38 -26.02
N LYS A 111 -6.62 -1.18 -25.72
CA LYS A 111 -6.74 -2.62 -25.45
C LYS A 111 -7.55 -2.89 -24.17
N GLY A 112 -7.31 -2.11 -23.11
CA GLY A 112 -8.08 -2.17 -21.86
C GLY A 112 -9.54 -1.75 -22.06
N ARG A 113 -9.77 -0.63 -22.76
CA ARG A 113 -11.12 -0.15 -23.10
C ARG A 113 -11.91 -1.18 -23.91
N SER A 114 -11.28 -1.84 -24.87
CA SER A 114 -11.92 -2.89 -25.68
C SER A 114 -12.35 -4.10 -24.84
N ARG A 115 -11.50 -4.56 -23.91
CA ARG A 115 -11.85 -5.64 -22.96
C ARG A 115 -13.04 -5.25 -22.07
N ILE A 116 -13.05 -4.01 -21.59
CA ILE A 116 -14.15 -3.49 -20.77
C ILE A 116 -15.46 -3.45 -21.56
N ARG A 117 -15.45 -2.91 -22.78
CA ARG A 117 -16.64 -2.88 -23.66
C ARG A 117 -17.20 -4.27 -23.95
N ARG A 118 -16.32 -5.24 -24.24
CA ARG A 118 -16.73 -6.65 -24.45
C ARG A 118 -17.47 -7.17 -23.23
N LYS A 119 -16.87 -7.03 -22.05
CA LYS A 119 -17.45 -7.53 -20.81
C LYS A 119 -18.77 -6.82 -20.44
N ILE A 120 -18.90 -5.52 -20.73
CA ILE A 120 -20.18 -4.80 -20.59
C ILE A 120 -21.25 -5.41 -21.49
N ARG A 121 -20.93 -5.73 -22.75
CA ARG A 121 -21.88 -6.36 -23.68
C ARG A 121 -22.29 -7.75 -23.20
N ASP A 122 -21.34 -8.56 -22.74
CA ASP A 122 -21.61 -9.90 -22.23
C ASP A 122 -22.52 -9.84 -20.99
N GLU A 123 -22.21 -8.96 -20.02
CA GLU A 123 -23.02 -8.75 -18.82
C GLU A 123 -24.42 -8.19 -19.14
N LYS A 124 -24.54 -7.30 -20.14
CA LYS A 124 -25.85 -6.84 -20.65
C LYS A 124 -26.67 -7.97 -21.26
N GLY A 125 -26.06 -8.86 -22.03
CA GLY A 125 -26.76 -10.03 -22.60
C GLY A 125 -27.30 -10.97 -21.51
N VAL A 126 -26.51 -11.23 -20.47
CA VAL A 126 -26.97 -12.03 -19.32
C VAL A 126 -28.07 -11.30 -18.54
N LEU A 127 -27.97 -9.98 -18.37
CA LEU A 127 -29.00 -9.17 -17.74
C LEU A 127 -30.31 -9.24 -18.52
N THR A 128 -30.28 -9.13 -19.85
CA THR A 128 -31.46 -9.26 -20.72
C THR A 128 -32.16 -10.59 -20.52
N ALA A 129 -31.42 -11.71 -20.63
CA ALA A 129 -32.00 -13.04 -20.43
C ALA A 129 -32.56 -13.24 -19.01
N THR A 130 -31.92 -12.66 -18.00
CA THR A 130 -32.39 -12.76 -16.59
C THR A 130 -33.65 -11.93 -16.36
N VAL A 131 -33.75 -10.73 -16.96
CA VAL A 131 -34.94 -9.86 -16.89
C VAL A 131 -36.12 -10.50 -17.63
N GLU A 132 -35.90 -11.08 -18.82
CA GLU A 132 -36.94 -11.80 -19.54
C GLU A 132 -37.50 -12.97 -18.71
N LYS A 133 -36.60 -13.75 -18.09
CA LYS A 133 -36.99 -14.84 -17.19
C LYS A 133 -37.79 -14.32 -15.98
N TYR A 134 -37.36 -13.22 -15.37
CA TYR A 134 -38.09 -12.60 -14.25
C TYR A 134 -39.48 -12.10 -14.68
N ASN A 135 -39.57 -11.37 -15.79
CA ASN A 135 -40.84 -10.85 -16.31
C ASN A 135 -41.82 -11.97 -16.72
N SER A 136 -41.34 -13.16 -17.06
CA SER A 136 -42.21 -14.31 -17.32
C SER A 136 -42.87 -14.90 -16.06
N MET A 137 -42.32 -14.59 -14.87
CA MET A 137 -42.76 -15.14 -13.58
C MET A 137 -43.62 -14.17 -12.77
N VAL A 138 -43.76 -12.92 -13.21
CA VAL A 138 -44.37 -11.83 -12.45
C VAL A 138 -45.45 -11.15 -13.30
N PRO A 139 -46.58 -10.68 -12.71
CA PRO A 139 -47.62 -9.96 -13.45
C PRO A 139 -47.08 -8.75 -14.22
N SER A 140 -47.71 -8.42 -15.35
CA SER A 140 -47.35 -7.31 -16.25
C SER A 140 -47.13 -5.96 -15.55
N THR A 141 -47.75 -5.73 -14.39
CA THR A 141 -47.69 -4.49 -13.62
C THR A 141 -46.32 -4.26 -12.96
N GLU A 142 -45.56 -5.33 -12.70
CA GLU A 142 -44.21 -5.29 -12.10
C GLU A 142 -43.10 -5.62 -13.12
N ALA A 143 -43.46 -5.72 -14.40
CA ALA A 143 -42.53 -6.05 -15.47
C ALA A 143 -41.45 -4.97 -15.62
N LEU A 144 -40.21 -5.42 -15.72
CA LEU A 144 -39.02 -4.59 -15.81
C LEU A 144 -38.71 -4.20 -17.25
N CYS A 145 -38.40 -2.92 -17.47
CA CYS A 145 -37.85 -2.41 -18.73
C CYS A 145 -36.32 -2.24 -18.64
N LEU A 146 -35.58 -2.95 -19.51
CA LEU A 146 -34.11 -2.97 -19.53
C LEU A 146 -33.49 -1.57 -19.71
N GLN A 147 -34.10 -0.74 -20.56
CA GLN A 147 -33.63 0.63 -20.81
C GLN A 147 -33.84 1.53 -19.60
N ALA A 148 -34.93 1.36 -18.86
CA ALA A 148 -35.22 2.13 -17.65
C ALA A 148 -34.26 1.76 -16.51
N ILE A 149 -33.95 0.47 -16.34
CA ILE A 149 -33.01 -0.06 -15.33
C ILE A 149 -31.60 0.53 -15.48
N LEU A 150 -31.12 0.61 -16.72
CA LEU A 150 -29.77 1.09 -17.00
C LEU A 150 -29.65 2.62 -17.02
N SER A 151 -30.75 3.33 -17.28
CA SER A 151 -30.77 4.79 -17.45
C SER A 151 -31.04 5.58 -16.16
N VAL A 152 -31.83 5.04 -15.22
CA VAL A 152 -32.28 5.80 -14.03
C VAL A 152 -31.72 5.20 -12.73
N GLU A 153 -31.60 6.07 -11.72
CA GLU A 153 -31.53 5.72 -10.30
C GLU A 153 -32.94 5.41 -9.77
N LYS A 154 -33.65 4.46 -10.38
CA LYS A 154 -35.02 4.11 -9.99
C LYS A 154 -34.97 3.03 -8.91
N ALA A 155 -35.71 3.24 -7.82
CA ALA A 155 -35.91 2.20 -6.80
C ALA A 155 -36.53 0.97 -7.45
N TRP A 156 -36.02 -0.22 -7.12
CA TRP A 156 -36.51 -1.47 -7.70
C TRP A 156 -37.92 -1.78 -7.16
N PRO A 157 -38.80 -2.46 -7.94
CA PRO A 157 -40.15 -2.80 -7.49
C PRO A 157 -40.17 -3.59 -6.18
N TRP A 158 -39.21 -4.50 -5.99
CA TRP A 158 -39.02 -5.30 -4.77
C TRP A 158 -38.21 -4.60 -3.68
N GLN A 159 -37.79 -3.35 -3.89
CA GLN A 159 -37.17 -2.49 -2.87
C GLN A 159 -38.17 -1.48 -2.29
N LEU A 160 -39.45 -1.54 -2.69
CA LEU A 160 -40.51 -0.76 -2.07
C LEU A 160 -40.71 -1.27 -0.62
N PRO A 161 -40.84 -0.35 0.35
CA PRO A 161 -40.72 -0.72 1.76
C PRO A 161 -41.94 -1.50 2.22
N ASN A 162 -41.75 -2.79 2.47
CA ASN A 162 -42.50 -3.48 3.51
C ASN A 162 -41.61 -3.48 4.76
N SER A 163 -42.05 -2.76 5.78
CA SER A 163 -41.44 -2.61 7.11
C SER A 163 -40.37 -1.51 7.25
N GLU A 164 -40.29 -0.97 8.47
CA GLU A 164 -39.54 0.20 8.97
C GLU A 164 -38.00 0.09 8.87
N SER A 165 -37.49 -0.71 7.93
CA SER A 165 -36.08 -0.95 7.66
C SER A 165 -35.56 0.01 6.58
N PHE A 166 -34.38 0.62 6.80
CA PHE A 166 -33.64 1.35 5.76
C PHE A 166 -33.46 0.48 4.51
N ASP A 167 -33.58 1.09 3.33
CA ASP A 167 -33.48 0.37 2.06
C ASP A 167 -32.09 -0.27 1.87
N LEU A 168 -32.05 -1.42 1.17
CA LEU A 168 -30.80 -2.16 0.90
C LEU A 168 -29.76 -1.26 0.21
N ARG A 169 -30.22 -0.27 -0.56
CA ARG A 169 -29.38 0.70 -1.24
C ARG A 169 -28.63 1.60 -0.26
N THR A 170 -29.28 2.10 0.77
CA THR A 170 -28.65 2.91 1.82
C THR A 170 -27.68 2.07 2.63
N LYS A 171 -28.07 0.84 3.02
CA LYS A 171 -27.17 -0.11 3.69
C LYS A 171 -25.92 -0.40 2.84
N ARG A 172 -26.08 -0.58 1.52
CA ARG A 172 -24.98 -0.80 0.58
C ARG A 172 -24.08 0.43 0.42
N ARG A 173 -24.64 1.63 0.34
CA ARG A 173 -23.86 2.89 0.30
C ARG A 173 -23.03 3.03 1.57
N ALA A 174 -23.62 2.71 2.72
CA ALA A 174 -22.93 2.72 4.01
C ALA A 174 -21.80 1.70 4.06
N PHE A 175 -22.06 0.47 3.60
CA PHE A 175 -21.05 -0.58 3.45
C PHE A 175 -19.88 -0.13 2.57
N ASP A 176 -20.14 0.42 1.37
CA ASP A 176 -19.11 0.87 0.44
C ASP A 176 -18.21 1.96 1.05
N LEU A 177 -18.79 2.90 1.80
CA LEU A 177 -18.04 3.94 2.49
C LEU A 177 -17.18 3.39 3.64
N VAL A 178 -17.72 2.49 4.45
CA VAL A 178 -16.95 1.84 5.54
C VAL A 178 -15.81 1.00 4.95
N MET A 179 -16.05 0.25 3.87
CA MET A 179 -15.00 -0.53 3.22
C MET A 179 -13.93 0.36 2.58
N ALA A 180 -14.31 1.51 2.02
CA ALA A 180 -13.35 2.49 1.50
C ALA A 180 -12.46 3.06 2.63
N VAL A 181 -13.04 3.41 3.78
CA VAL A 181 -12.31 3.86 4.97
C VAL A 181 -11.33 2.78 5.45
N LYS A 182 -11.82 1.54 5.66
CA LYS A 182 -10.98 0.41 6.10
C LYS A 182 -9.80 0.18 5.15
N ARG A 183 -10.05 0.18 3.84
CA ARG A 183 -9.00 0.02 2.82
C ARG A 183 -7.95 1.13 2.87
N LEU A 184 -8.36 2.37 3.05
CA LEU A 184 -7.44 3.51 3.12
C LEU A 184 -6.64 3.53 4.42
N GLN A 185 -7.25 3.10 5.53
CA GLN A 185 -6.53 2.89 6.80
C GLN A 185 -5.44 1.82 6.66
N GLU A 186 -5.74 0.72 5.98
CA GLU A 186 -4.76 -0.33 5.73
C GLU A 186 -3.63 0.14 4.81
N GLU A 187 -3.95 0.80 3.69
CA GLU A 187 -2.93 1.41 2.80
C GLU A 187 -2.01 2.36 3.58
N LYS A 188 -2.56 3.17 4.50
CA LYS A 188 -1.76 4.05 5.35
C LYS A 188 -0.77 3.27 6.22
N LYS A 189 -1.18 2.15 6.84
CA LYS A 189 -0.29 1.27 7.64
C LYS A 189 0.80 0.62 6.78
N ILE A 190 0.45 0.14 5.60
CA ILE A 190 1.39 -0.44 4.63
C ILE A 190 2.45 0.60 4.27
N LEU A 191 2.04 1.83 3.95
CA LEU A 191 2.98 2.90 3.60
C LEU A 191 3.95 3.24 4.72
N VAL A 192 3.49 3.30 5.97
CA VAL A 192 4.38 3.50 7.14
C VAL A 192 5.38 2.35 7.26
N THR A 193 4.93 1.12 7.02
CA THR A 193 5.79 -0.07 7.03
C THR A 193 6.84 -0.03 5.91
N GLU A 194 6.45 0.36 4.70
CA GLU A 194 7.34 0.55 3.56
C GLU A 194 8.38 1.65 3.83
N MET A 195 7.98 2.78 4.42
CA MET A 195 8.89 3.86 4.82
C MET A 195 9.93 3.39 5.86
N ASN A 196 9.47 2.65 6.88
CA ASN A 196 10.34 2.05 7.89
C ASN A 196 11.32 1.05 7.27
N HIS A 197 10.83 0.19 6.37
CA HIS A 197 11.67 -0.77 5.69
C HIS A 197 12.73 -0.08 4.81
N HIS A 198 12.34 0.93 4.03
CA HIS A 198 13.26 1.70 3.21
C HIS A 198 14.36 2.34 4.07
N TRP A 199 14.00 2.94 5.21
CA TRP A 199 14.98 3.50 6.14
C TRP A 199 15.95 2.47 6.70
N LYS A 200 15.45 1.28 7.08
CA LYS A 200 16.29 0.17 7.56
C LYS A 200 17.28 -0.27 6.49
N VAL A 201 16.83 -0.47 5.26
CA VAL A 201 17.69 -0.84 4.13
C VAL A 201 18.81 0.18 3.90
N LEU A 202 18.49 1.47 3.91
CA LEU A 202 19.51 2.52 3.80
C LEU A 202 20.49 2.53 4.97
N SER A 203 20.02 2.22 6.18
CA SER A 203 20.85 2.15 7.38
C SER A 203 21.79 0.95 7.34
N THR A 204 21.27 -0.26 7.10
CA THR A 204 22.09 -1.47 6.93
C THR A 204 23.15 -1.28 5.84
N ARG A 205 22.77 -0.70 4.69
CA ARG A 205 23.73 -0.46 3.60
C ARG A 205 24.83 0.54 3.99
N SER A 206 24.47 1.57 4.75
CA SER A 206 25.44 2.52 5.32
C SER A 206 26.40 1.81 6.26
N ASP A 207 25.90 0.93 7.13
CA ASP A 207 26.70 0.25 8.15
C ASP A 207 27.63 -0.78 7.51
N SER A 208 27.14 -1.60 6.58
CA SER A 208 27.99 -2.53 5.81
C SER A 208 29.09 -1.82 5.03
N LEU A 209 28.85 -0.61 4.50
CA LEU A 209 29.90 0.17 3.83
C LEU A 209 30.93 0.75 4.80
N LYS A 210 30.55 1.01 6.06
CA LYS A 210 31.52 1.41 7.09
C LYS A 210 32.39 0.21 7.47
N GLU A 211 31.79 -0.95 7.70
CA GLU A 211 32.52 -2.20 8.00
C GLU A 211 33.53 -2.54 6.91
N LEU A 212 33.10 -2.54 5.64
CA LEU A 212 33.97 -2.80 4.50
C LEU A 212 35.11 -1.77 4.36
N SER A 213 34.83 -0.50 4.68
CA SER A 213 35.85 0.55 4.69
C SER A 213 36.89 0.36 5.80
N CYS A 214 36.49 -0.17 6.96
CA CYS A 214 37.41 -0.45 8.07
C CYS A 214 38.34 -1.62 7.75
N LEU A 215 37.81 -2.68 7.13
CA LEU A 215 38.57 -3.88 6.76
C LEU A 215 39.66 -3.61 5.69
N GLN A 216 39.49 -2.57 4.87
CA GLN A 216 40.44 -2.20 3.82
C GLN A 216 41.67 -1.44 4.28
N ASN A 217 41.70 -0.99 5.54
CA ASN A 217 42.91 -0.43 6.12
C ASN A 217 43.92 -1.53 6.54
N SER A 218 43.59 -2.81 6.30
CA SER A 218 44.47 -3.95 6.50
C SER A 218 45.39 -4.15 5.28
N PRO A 219 46.66 -4.59 5.43
CA PRO A 219 47.61 -4.64 4.33
C PRO A 219 47.27 -5.81 3.38
N LEU A 220 46.50 -5.52 2.33
CA LEU A 220 46.04 -6.52 1.36
C LEU A 220 47.03 -6.78 0.19
N GLY A 221 48.28 -6.36 0.29
CA GLY A 221 49.27 -6.55 -0.79
C GLY A 221 48.90 -5.85 -2.11
N LEU A 222 47.97 -4.89 -2.07
CA LEU A 222 47.52 -4.12 -3.22
C LEU A 222 48.46 -2.92 -3.47
N SER A 223 48.58 -2.52 -4.74
CA SER A 223 49.27 -1.29 -5.11
C SER A 223 48.59 -0.07 -4.48
N GLU A 224 49.39 0.94 -4.10
CA GLU A 224 48.93 2.17 -3.46
C GLU A 224 47.85 2.89 -4.29
N ASP A 225 47.97 2.89 -5.61
CA ASP A 225 47.00 3.53 -6.50
C ASP A 225 45.65 2.81 -6.53
N VAL A 226 45.68 1.47 -6.45
CA VAL A 226 44.46 0.64 -6.37
C VAL A 226 43.76 0.90 -5.04
N MET A 227 44.51 1.01 -3.93
CA MET A 227 43.95 1.33 -2.62
C MET A 227 43.32 2.73 -2.61
N LYS A 228 43.98 3.74 -3.17
CA LYS A 228 43.44 5.11 -3.30
C LYS A 228 42.17 5.15 -4.14
N GLY A 229 42.16 4.45 -5.28
CA GLY A 229 40.99 4.35 -6.16
C GLY A 229 39.80 3.68 -5.45
N LEU A 230 40.05 2.61 -4.71
CA LEU A 230 39.05 1.91 -3.93
C LEU A 230 38.48 2.80 -2.82
N GLN A 231 39.34 3.46 -2.03
CA GLN A 231 38.92 4.41 -1.01
C GLN A 231 38.05 5.54 -1.57
N SER A 232 38.42 6.09 -2.73
CA SER A 232 37.61 7.11 -3.42
C SER A 232 36.21 6.59 -3.77
N MET A 233 36.12 5.35 -4.27
CA MET A 233 34.84 4.68 -4.54
C MET A 233 34.01 4.46 -3.27
N PHE A 234 34.61 4.04 -2.16
CA PHE A 234 33.90 3.88 -0.88
C PHE A 234 33.37 5.21 -0.36
N ARG A 235 34.20 6.26 -0.36
CA ARG A 235 33.78 7.61 0.06
C ARG A 235 32.61 8.11 -0.78
N LYS A 236 32.67 7.92 -2.11
CA LYS A 236 31.56 8.27 -3.01
C LYS A 236 30.28 7.53 -2.64
N LYS A 237 30.35 6.21 -2.42
CA LYS A 237 29.17 5.41 -2.05
C LYS A 237 28.61 5.77 -0.68
N GLN A 238 29.46 6.06 0.30
CA GLN A 238 29.06 6.54 1.62
C GLN A 238 28.34 7.90 1.51
N HIS A 239 28.88 8.82 0.70
CA HIS A 239 28.26 10.10 0.42
C HIS A 239 26.88 9.93 -0.21
N ASP A 240 26.76 9.15 -1.29
CA ASP A 240 25.49 8.88 -1.98
C ASP A 240 24.41 8.34 -1.02
N ILE A 241 24.77 7.41 -0.13
CA ILE A 241 23.82 6.86 0.85
C ILE A 241 23.49 7.88 1.94
N GLY A 242 24.45 8.70 2.36
CA GLY A 242 24.22 9.81 3.27
C GLY A 242 23.18 10.79 2.72
N GLU A 243 23.31 11.17 1.45
CA GLU A 243 22.32 12.00 0.75
C GLU A 243 20.95 11.32 0.67
N MET A 244 20.90 10.04 0.31
CA MET A 244 19.64 9.29 0.27
C MET A 244 18.97 9.22 1.65
N LYS A 245 19.73 9.01 2.73
CA LYS A 245 19.21 9.01 4.11
C LYS A 245 18.69 10.39 4.50
N THR A 246 19.45 11.45 4.25
CA THR A 246 19.00 12.82 4.58
C THR A 246 17.74 13.21 3.81
N HIS A 247 17.66 12.84 2.52
CA HIS A 247 16.46 13.03 1.70
C HIS A 247 15.26 12.24 2.22
N ALA A 248 15.44 10.93 2.48
CA ALA A 248 14.39 10.08 3.05
C ALA A 248 13.87 10.62 4.39
N ARG A 249 14.78 11.03 5.27
CA ARG A 249 14.44 11.65 6.55
C ARG A 249 13.59 12.89 6.35
N ARG A 250 14.01 13.82 5.48
CA ARG A 250 13.26 15.04 5.18
C ARG A 250 11.86 14.73 4.66
N CYS A 251 11.75 13.82 3.69
CA CYS A 251 10.48 13.42 3.11
C CYS A 251 9.53 12.77 4.12
N TYR A 252 10.03 11.93 5.02
CA TYR A 252 9.20 11.21 6.00
C TYR A 252 8.80 12.08 7.19
N GLN A 253 9.72 12.86 7.73
CA GLN A 253 9.41 13.81 8.81
C GLN A 253 8.36 14.84 8.39
N HIS A 254 8.34 15.22 7.11
CA HIS A 254 7.35 16.16 6.59
C HIS A 254 5.92 15.60 6.54
N VAL A 255 5.76 14.29 6.36
CA VAL A 255 4.43 13.68 6.13
C VAL A 255 3.90 12.91 7.33
N LEU A 256 4.75 12.36 8.19
CA LEU A 256 4.33 11.64 9.39
C LEU A 256 3.97 12.63 10.50
N THR A 257 2.84 12.39 11.19
CA THR A 257 2.37 13.21 12.31
C THR A 257 2.44 12.46 13.65
N GLY A 258 2.78 13.19 14.72
CA GLY A 258 2.63 12.76 16.12
C GLY A 258 3.15 11.37 16.47
N THR A 259 2.24 10.41 16.64
CA THR A 259 2.52 9.04 17.11
C THR A 259 3.33 8.22 16.11
N GLU A 260 3.11 8.42 14.81
CA GLU A 260 3.84 7.74 13.74
C GLU A 260 5.29 8.28 13.67
N THR A 261 5.46 9.58 13.88
CA THR A 261 6.78 10.23 14.00
C THR A 261 7.53 9.71 15.23
N ILE A 262 6.87 9.52 16.38
CA ILE A 262 7.48 8.94 17.58
C ILE A 262 7.91 7.49 17.34
N SER A 263 7.10 6.68 16.64
CA SER A 263 7.47 5.30 16.30
C SER A 263 8.67 5.22 15.35
N PHE A 264 8.71 6.08 14.33
CA PHE A 264 9.83 6.23 13.41
C PHE A 264 11.08 6.74 14.14
N LEU A 265 10.93 7.69 15.06
CA LEU A 265 12.01 8.23 15.88
C LEU A 265 12.52 7.24 16.94
N LYS A 266 11.69 6.32 17.44
CA LYS A 266 12.15 5.22 18.31
C LYS A 266 13.02 4.22 17.54
N VAL A 267 12.65 3.89 16.30
CA VAL A 267 13.52 3.12 15.39
C VAL A 267 14.82 3.89 15.09
N PHE A 268 14.74 5.21 14.96
CA PHE A 268 15.88 6.10 14.77
C PHE A 268 16.84 6.11 15.99
N GLN A 269 16.33 6.26 17.22
CA GLN A 269 17.14 6.27 18.44
C GLN A 269 17.75 4.91 18.76
N MET A 270 17.04 3.81 18.51
CA MET A 270 17.59 2.46 18.69
C MET A 270 18.79 2.22 17.76
N SER A 271 18.74 2.69 16.50
CA SER A 271 19.87 2.57 15.57
C SER A 271 21.10 3.40 15.97
N LEU A 272 20.89 4.55 16.63
CA LEU A 272 21.97 5.38 17.19
C LEU A 272 22.55 4.77 18.47
N LEU A 273 21.72 4.22 19.35
CA LEU A 273 22.13 3.57 20.59
C LEU A 273 22.92 2.29 20.33
N THR A 274 22.52 1.46 19.35
CA THR A 274 23.33 0.31 18.92
C THR A 274 24.67 0.75 18.35
N ALA A 275 24.71 1.80 17.52
CA ALA A 275 25.98 2.30 16.98
C ALA A 275 26.92 2.83 18.07
N THR A 276 26.39 3.48 19.11
CA THR A 276 27.20 3.94 20.25
C THR A 276 27.63 2.81 21.19
N LEU A 277 26.78 1.81 21.43
CA LEU A 277 27.14 0.65 22.25
C LEU A 277 28.17 -0.24 21.55
N THR A 278 28.07 -0.45 20.23
CA THR A 278 29.09 -1.17 19.46
C THR A 278 30.42 -0.42 19.45
N ALA A 279 30.42 0.92 19.34
CA ALA A 279 31.63 1.74 19.42
C ALA A 279 32.28 1.72 20.83
N LEU A 280 31.48 1.72 21.90
CA LEU A 280 31.96 1.60 23.28
C LEU A 280 32.53 0.20 23.58
N MET A 281 31.92 -0.85 23.04
CA MET A 281 32.39 -2.22 23.20
C MET A 281 33.69 -2.48 22.40
N THR A 282 33.88 -1.86 21.24
CA THR A 282 35.12 -1.98 20.45
C THR A 282 36.31 -1.19 21.01
N HIS A 283 36.08 -0.25 21.93
CA HIS A 283 37.14 0.49 22.63
C HIS A 283 37.49 -0.09 24.01
N SER A 284 36.81 -1.16 24.46
CA SER A 284 37.05 -1.81 25.75
C SER A 284 37.96 -3.05 25.68
N GLU A 285 38.67 -3.26 24.57
CA GLU A 285 39.76 -4.24 24.48
C GLU A 285 41.05 -3.54 24.05
N ALA A 286 41.72 -2.90 25.00
CA ALA A 286 43.15 -2.64 24.95
C ALA A 286 43.82 -3.30 26.17
N PRO A 287 44.94 -4.01 26.00
CA PRO A 287 45.51 -4.85 27.04
C PRO A 287 46.15 -3.99 28.14
N SER A 288 45.73 -4.23 29.37
CA SER A 288 46.34 -3.73 30.59
C SER A 288 47.78 -4.25 30.71
N ARG A 289 48.76 -3.48 30.21
CA ARG A 289 50.13 -3.55 30.70
C ARG A 289 50.17 -2.86 32.06
N LEU A 290 50.27 -3.65 33.12
CA LEU A 290 50.77 -3.19 34.41
C LEU A 290 52.26 -3.59 34.57
N PRO A 291 53.08 -2.75 35.22
CA PRO A 291 54.49 -3.03 35.47
C PRO A 291 54.63 -3.92 36.71
N SER A 292 55.41 -5.00 36.62
CA SER A 292 55.82 -5.78 37.79
C SER A 292 57.27 -5.45 38.12
N ILE A 293 57.43 -4.67 39.19
CA ILE A 293 58.70 -4.43 39.89
C ILE A 293 58.73 -5.37 41.10
N TYR A 294 59.96 -5.78 41.47
CA TYR A 294 60.40 -6.51 42.67
C TYR A 294 60.58 -8.03 42.54
N HIS A 295 61.85 -8.43 42.35
CA HIS A 295 62.47 -9.40 43.25
C HIS A 295 63.93 -9.02 43.50
N LEU A 296 64.21 -8.52 44.72
CA LEU A 296 65.52 -8.58 45.35
C LEU A 296 65.83 -10.04 45.71
N HIS A 297 67.02 -10.51 45.38
CA HIS A 297 67.76 -11.48 46.19
C HIS A 297 69.26 -11.16 46.07
N ALA A 298 69.91 -11.09 47.23
CA ALA A 298 71.31 -10.69 47.45
C ALA A 298 72.31 -11.87 47.24
N PRO A 299 73.58 -11.73 47.66
CA PRO A 299 74.80 -11.52 46.87
C PRO A 299 75.63 -12.80 46.64
N PRO A 300 76.85 -12.70 46.10
CA PRO A 300 77.98 -13.23 46.88
C PRO A 300 79.26 -12.37 46.85
N LEU A 301 80.10 -12.70 47.85
CA LEU A 301 81.50 -12.36 48.17
C LEU A 301 82.35 -11.64 47.10
#